data_AF-A0A2E4WLV9-F1
#
_entry.id   AF-A0A2E4WLV9-F1
#
_cell.length_a   1.000
_cell.length_b   1.000
_cell.length_c   1.000
_cell.angle_alpha   90.00
_cell.angle_beta   90.00
_cell.angle_gamma   90.00
#
_symmetry.space_group_name_H-M   'P 1'
#
loop_
_entity.id
_entity.type
_entity.pdbx_description
1 polymer ?
#
loop_
_entity_poly.entity_id
_entity_poly.type
_entity_poly.pdbx_seq_one_letter_code
_entity_poly.pdbx_strand_id
1 'polypeptide(L)'
;MCNTRNINFIEKEQMRSLLRIFKSDEFKSDLKQIEIFIQSKYEELHFMWGIKNKLKLAAERLVRFHIWKHSGLTHLYHTPLSSDVAFILNDCVMNIDCKTIDSAGNSNDRKFIQFEPNQANFENIPLHACQIHLPNGSNIFFEGFEFHPQLEKTYKEKPVLSFFIFINYRDDGDYFNIEGTEICCMPHNLVVRDEFESNIISGFKTYRYLKKLQAEKINNNFFPRKEKKSNWIKFGNSNRYYDDTGTHPFDPNKMLIWGWESKRWNVCLGGHTTRVRKEKIKKRHTEEGREWNGWEIIQ
;
A
#
# COMPACT_ATOMS: atom_id res chain seq x y z
N MET A 1 -13.94 -11.32 -21.82
CA MET A 1 -13.18 -11.74 -20.62
C MET A 1 -11.81 -11.07 -20.67
N CYS A 2 -11.43 -10.33 -19.63
CA CYS A 2 -10.10 -9.72 -19.53
C CYS A 2 -9.08 -10.82 -19.17
N ASN A 3 -8.04 -11.00 -19.97
CA ASN A 3 -6.94 -11.92 -19.67
C ASN A 3 -5.70 -11.12 -19.22
N THR A 4 -4.74 -11.77 -18.56
CA THR A 4 -3.52 -11.13 -18.02
C THR A 4 -2.74 -10.36 -19.07
N ARG A 5 -2.75 -10.86 -20.31
CA ARG A 5 -2.03 -10.28 -21.44
C ARG A 5 -2.55 -8.88 -21.78
N ASN A 6 -3.87 -8.74 -21.90
CA ASN A 6 -4.52 -7.45 -22.14
C ASN A 6 -4.26 -6.47 -20.99
N ILE A 7 -4.23 -6.96 -19.75
CA ILE A 7 -4.00 -6.09 -18.58
C ILE A 7 -2.58 -5.51 -18.56
N ASN A 8 -1.56 -6.31 -18.86
CA ASN A 8 -0.19 -5.81 -18.99
C ASN A 8 -0.07 -4.71 -20.05
N PHE A 9 -0.76 -4.87 -21.17
CA PHE A 9 -0.77 -3.86 -22.23
C PHE A 9 -1.41 -2.55 -21.74
N ILE A 10 -2.58 -2.62 -21.10
CA ILE A 10 -3.27 -1.44 -20.58
C ILE A 10 -2.42 -0.77 -19.50
N GLU A 11 -1.86 -1.52 -18.55
CA GLU A 11 -0.96 -0.98 -17.52
C GLU A 11 0.24 -0.24 -18.10
N LYS A 12 0.86 -0.76 -19.16
CA LYS A 12 1.96 -0.12 -19.88
C LYS A 12 1.52 1.19 -20.55
N GLU A 13 0.38 1.20 -21.22
CA GLU A 13 -0.13 2.41 -21.90
C GLU A 13 -0.52 3.50 -20.90
N GLN A 14 -1.10 3.12 -19.77
CA GLN A 14 -1.41 4.06 -18.70
C GLN A 14 -0.13 4.56 -17.99
N MET A 15 0.87 3.70 -17.77
CA MET A 15 2.19 4.10 -17.27
C MET A 15 2.84 5.15 -18.19
N ARG A 16 2.81 4.93 -19.51
CA ARG A 16 3.30 5.90 -20.51
C ARG A 16 2.56 7.22 -20.44
N SER A 17 1.25 7.18 -20.28
CA SER A 17 0.43 8.40 -20.16
C SER A 17 0.77 9.19 -18.91
N LEU A 18 0.91 8.55 -17.76
CA LEU A 18 1.35 9.19 -16.52
C LEU A 18 2.77 9.76 -16.66
N LEU A 19 3.70 9.02 -17.26
CA LEU A 19 5.05 9.50 -17.51
C LEU A 19 5.08 10.78 -18.34
N ARG A 20 4.21 10.92 -19.36
CA ARG A 20 4.10 12.17 -20.13
C ARG A 20 3.68 13.36 -19.26
N ILE A 21 2.72 13.14 -18.37
CA ILE A 21 2.22 14.18 -17.45
C ILE A 21 3.35 14.62 -16.51
N PHE A 22 3.96 13.67 -15.81
CA PHE A 22 4.92 13.98 -14.74
C PHE A 22 6.33 14.32 -15.25
N LYS A 23 6.65 14.05 -16.52
CA LYS A 23 7.86 14.55 -17.18
C LYS A 23 7.67 15.94 -17.82
N SER A 24 6.45 16.47 -17.85
CA SER A 24 6.18 17.77 -18.48
C SER A 24 6.88 18.91 -17.73
N ASP A 25 7.27 19.95 -18.48
CA ASP A 25 7.87 21.16 -17.90
C ASP A 25 6.90 21.88 -16.96
N GLU A 26 5.59 21.79 -17.23
CA GLU A 26 4.56 22.38 -16.39
C GLU A 26 4.54 21.73 -15.00
N PHE A 27 4.49 20.39 -14.92
CA PHE A 27 4.53 19.68 -13.65
C PHE A 27 5.82 20.00 -12.87
N LYS A 28 6.97 20.01 -13.54
CA LYS A 28 8.26 20.34 -12.93
C LYS A 28 8.32 21.76 -12.40
N SER A 29 7.79 22.72 -13.18
CA SER A 29 7.70 24.13 -12.78
C SER A 29 6.86 24.29 -11.51
N ASP A 30 5.66 23.71 -11.49
CA ASP A 30 4.76 23.81 -10.34
C ASP A 30 5.36 23.13 -9.09
N LEU A 31 6.01 21.98 -9.26
CA LEU A 31 6.72 21.30 -8.17
C LEU A 31 7.84 22.17 -7.60
N LYS A 32 8.57 22.89 -8.45
CA LYS A 32 9.61 23.84 -8.04
C LYS A 32 9.02 25.05 -7.30
N GLN A 33 7.85 25.54 -7.70
CA GLN A 33 7.17 26.62 -6.98
C GLN A 33 6.74 26.18 -5.57
N ILE A 34 6.27 24.95 -5.41
CA ILE A 34 5.96 24.38 -4.09
C ILE A 34 7.21 24.34 -3.21
N GLU A 35 8.34 23.89 -3.76
CA GLU A 35 9.61 23.87 -3.04
C GLU A 35 10.04 25.27 -2.59
N ILE A 36 10.04 26.25 -3.49
CA ILE A 36 10.40 27.65 -3.19
C ILE A 36 9.49 28.20 -2.08
N PHE A 37 8.19 27.92 -2.15
CA PHE A 37 7.25 28.35 -1.11
C PHE A 37 7.60 27.75 0.25
N ILE A 38 7.80 26.42 0.31
CA ILE A 38 8.17 25.73 1.56
C ILE A 38 9.47 26.29 2.12
N GLN A 39 10.49 26.49 1.29
CA GLN A 39 11.77 27.08 1.72
C GLN A 39 11.58 28.50 2.27
N SER A 40 10.81 29.35 1.58
CA SER A 40 10.56 30.74 2.02
C SER A 40 9.75 30.85 3.31
N LYS A 41 8.98 29.82 3.63
CA LYS A 41 8.09 29.75 4.81
C LYS A 41 8.50 28.68 5.81
N TYR A 42 9.75 28.20 5.72
CA TYR A 42 10.17 27.01 6.44
C TYR A 42 10.00 27.17 7.96
N GLU A 43 10.45 28.30 8.53
CA GLU A 43 10.35 28.56 9.97
C GLU A 43 8.90 28.60 10.45
N GLU A 44 8.00 29.26 9.71
CA GLU A 44 6.57 29.31 10.02
C GLU A 44 5.95 27.90 9.99
N LEU A 45 6.20 27.15 8.91
CA LEU A 45 5.70 25.79 8.74
C LEU A 45 6.21 24.83 9.82
N HIS A 46 7.48 24.95 10.19
CA HIS A 46 8.14 24.05 11.13
C HIS A 46 7.85 24.42 12.59
N PHE A 47 8.15 25.65 13.00
CA PHE A 47 8.12 26.06 14.41
C PHE A 47 6.76 26.59 14.85
N MET A 48 6.04 27.31 13.98
CA MET A 48 4.72 27.86 14.37
C MET A 48 3.60 26.85 14.16
N TRP A 49 3.61 26.14 13.04
CA TRP A 49 2.51 25.23 12.68
C TRP A 49 2.80 23.76 13.01
N GLY A 50 4.05 23.41 13.35
CA GLY A 50 4.41 22.05 13.72
C GLY A 50 4.21 21.02 12.60
N ILE A 51 4.27 21.45 11.33
CA ILE A 51 3.99 20.58 10.20
C ILE A 51 5.20 19.67 9.96
N LYS A 52 5.06 18.40 10.37
CA LYS A 52 6.11 17.39 10.20
C LYS A 52 6.43 17.11 8.72
N ASN A 53 5.41 16.96 7.88
CA ASN A 53 5.58 16.74 6.45
C ASN A 53 4.99 17.92 5.68
N LYS A 54 5.86 18.88 5.34
CA LYS A 54 5.50 20.15 4.71
C LYS A 54 5.02 19.98 3.26
N LEU A 55 5.38 18.86 2.62
CA LEU A 55 5.09 18.61 1.21
C LEU A 55 3.76 17.87 0.98
N LYS A 56 3.34 17.02 1.91
CA LYS A 56 2.24 16.04 1.72
C LYS A 56 1.02 16.61 1.01
N LEU A 57 0.40 17.65 1.57
CA LEU A 57 -0.84 18.20 1.03
C LEU A 57 -0.64 18.89 -0.33
N ALA A 58 0.49 19.57 -0.52
CA ALA A 58 0.81 20.24 -1.78
C ALA A 58 1.09 19.22 -2.89
N ALA A 59 1.79 18.13 -2.57
CA ALA A 59 2.04 17.01 -3.48
C ALA A 59 0.74 16.33 -3.93
N GLU A 60 -0.16 15.99 -3.01
CA GLU A 60 -1.47 15.39 -3.33
C GLU A 60 -2.28 16.30 -4.28
N ARG A 61 -2.31 17.61 -4.00
CA ARG A 61 -2.99 18.61 -4.85
C ARG A 61 -2.35 18.73 -6.23
N LEU A 62 -1.02 18.79 -6.30
CA LEU A 62 -0.27 18.88 -7.55
C LEU A 62 -0.56 17.68 -8.45
N VAL A 63 -0.41 16.47 -7.90
CA VAL A 63 -0.64 15.22 -8.62
C VAL A 63 -2.08 15.16 -9.14
N ARG A 64 -3.06 15.46 -8.27
CA ARG A 64 -4.48 15.50 -8.65
C ARG A 64 -4.77 16.51 -9.76
N PHE A 65 -4.25 17.73 -9.64
CA PHE A 65 -4.45 18.79 -10.63
C PHE A 65 -3.92 18.37 -12.01
N HIS A 66 -2.67 17.91 -12.07
CA HIS A 66 -2.04 17.50 -13.33
C HIS A 66 -2.69 16.27 -13.94
N ILE A 67 -3.11 15.30 -13.13
CA ILE A 67 -3.90 14.17 -13.62
C ILE A 67 -5.21 14.67 -14.22
N TRP A 68 -5.99 15.49 -13.53
CA TRP A 68 -7.30 15.95 -14.04
C TRP A 68 -7.18 16.84 -15.27
N LYS A 69 -6.15 17.70 -15.31
CA LYS A 69 -5.91 18.59 -16.44
C LYS A 69 -5.55 17.84 -17.72
N HIS A 70 -4.83 16.72 -17.59
CA HIS A 70 -4.26 16.00 -18.73
C HIS A 70 -4.85 14.61 -18.99
N SER A 71 -5.67 14.07 -18.09
CA SER A 71 -6.40 12.83 -18.32
C SER A 71 -7.68 13.12 -19.10
N GLY A 72 -7.94 12.36 -20.16
CA GLY A 72 -9.23 12.35 -20.85
C GLY A 72 -10.30 11.67 -20.00
N LEU A 73 -10.58 12.23 -18.82
CA LEU A 73 -11.52 11.70 -17.83
C LEU A 73 -12.88 11.45 -18.48
N THR A 74 -13.36 10.21 -18.42
CA THR A 74 -14.65 9.85 -19.00
C THR A 74 -15.76 9.84 -17.97
N HIS A 75 -15.51 9.25 -16.79
CA HIS A 75 -16.49 9.15 -15.72
C HIS A 75 -15.86 9.10 -14.33
N LEU A 76 -16.67 9.43 -13.32
CA LEU A 76 -16.32 9.30 -11.91
C LEU A 76 -16.32 7.81 -11.49
N TYR A 77 -15.31 7.41 -10.73
CA TYR A 77 -15.31 6.13 -10.02
C TYR A 77 -15.96 6.32 -8.65
N HIS A 78 -17.14 5.74 -8.44
CA HIS A 78 -18.00 6.06 -7.29
C HIS A 78 -17.69 5.30 -6.01
N THR A 79 -16.69 4.41 -6.00
CA THR A 79 -16.37 3.67 -4.78
C THR A 79 -15.81 4.60 -3.70
N PRO A 80 -16.17 4.40 -2.43
CA PRO A 80 -15.49 5.06 -1.31
C PRO A 80 -14.13 4.41 -0.99
N LEU A 81 -13.80 3.28 -1.62
CA LEU A 81 -12.58 2.50 -1.39
C LEU A 81 -11.59 2.69 -2.54
N SER A 82 -10.86 3.80 -2.51
CA SER A 82 -9.82 4.13 -3.50
C SER A 82 -8.65 4.89 -2.86
N SER A 83 -7.64 5.18 -3.68
CA SER A 83 -6.53 6.08 -3.36
C SER A 83 -6.91 7.57 -3.56
N ASP A 84 -5.93 8.46 -3.48
CA ASP A 84 -6.08 9.93 -3.55
C ASP A 84 -6.77 10.44 -4.82
N VAL A 85 -6.60 9.72 -5.94
CA VAL A 85 -7.20 10.03 -7.24
C VAL A 85 -7.70 8.73 -7.87
N ALA A 86 -8.99 8.68 -8.20
CA ALA A 86 -9.52 7.55 -8.95
C ALA A 86 -10.64 7.95 -9.92
N PHE A 87 -10.61 7.38 -11.12
CA PHE A 87 -11.52 7.74 -12.20
C PHE A 87 -11.57 6.66 -13.29
N ILE A 88 -12.56 6.75 -14.16
CA ILE A 88 -12.80 5.78 -15.23
C ILE A 88 -12.31 6.37 -16.55
N LEU A 89 -11.56 5.54 -17.28
CA LEU A 89 -11.20 5.72 -18.69
C LEU A 89 -12.00 4.74 -19.56
N ASN A 90 -11.81 4.79 -20.86
CA ASN A 90 -12.52 3.89 -21.79
C ASN A 90 -12.20 2.41 -21.54
N ASP A 91 -10.96 2.10 -21.21
CA ASP A 91 -10.39 0.75 -21.12
C ASP A 91 -10.09 0.29 -19.68
N CYS A 92 -9.97 1.20 -18.71
CA CYS A 92 -9.68 0.86 -17.32
C CYS A 92 -10.29 1.81 -16.30
N VAL A 93 -10.15 1.47 -15.02
CA VAL A 93 -10.26 2.40 -13.90
C VAL A 93 -8.85 2.72 -13.41
N MET A 94 -8.53 4.00 -13.27
CA MET A 94 -7.28 4.47 -12.70
C MET A 94 -7.46 4.63 -11.19
N ASN A 95 -6.57 4.05 -10.40
CA ASN A 95 -6.45 4.24 -8.95
C ASN A 95 -5.02 4.68 -8.63
N ILE A 96 -4.83 5.96 -8.29
CA ILE A 96 -3.53 6.60 -8.19
C ILE A 96 -3.34 7.14 -6.79
N ASP A 97 -2.22 6.79 -6.17
CA ASP A 97 -1.85 7.19 -4.83
C ASP A 97 -0.60 8.07 -4.85
N CYS A 98 -0.63 9.19 -4.13
CA CYS A 98 0.51 10.09 -3.99
C CYS A 98 1.21 9.83 -2.66
N LYS A 99 2.52 9.57 -2.71
CA LYS A 99 3.36 9.38 -1.54
C LYS A 99 4.49 10.40 -1.57
N THR A 100 4.84 10.93 -0.42
CA THR A 100 6.07 11.73 -0.25
C THR A 100 7.07 10.95 0.60
N ILE A 101 8.33 10.90 0.18
CA ILE A 101 9.39 10.18 0.91
C ILE A 101 10.47 11.17 1.31
N ASP A 102 10.70 11.27 2.62
CA ASP A 102 11.82 12.01 3.18
C ASP A 102 13.11 11.15 3.15
N SER A 103 14.09 11.59 2.38
CA SER A 103 15.37 10.91 2.20
C SER A 103 16.26 10.99 3.45
N ALA A 104 16.11 12.01 4.31
CA ALA A 104 16.86 12.13 5.55
C ALA A 104 16.33 11.18 6.62
N GLY A 105 15.01 11.21 6.89
CA GLY A 105 14.39 10.41 7.94
C GLY A 105 14.06 8.97 7.55
N ASN A 106 13.81 8.68 6.25
CA ASN A 106 13.20 7.42 5.82
C ASN A 106 13.81 6.80 4.56
N SER A 107 15.13 6.97 4.33
CA SER A 107 15.84 6.42 3.16
C SER A 107 15.58 4.93 2.91
N ASN A 108 15.45 4.13 3.97
CA ASN A 108 15.17 2.69 3.88
C ASN A 108 13.80 2.35 3.28
N ASP A 109 12.83 3.26 3.37
CA ASP A 109 11.49 3.05 2.82
C ASP A 109 11.44 3.30 1.30
N ARG A 110 12.42 4.01 0.72
CA ARG A 110 12.49 4.35 -0.71
C ARG A 110 12.48 3.14 -1.64
N LYS A 111 13.03 2.00 -1.21
CA LYS A 111 13.07 0.76 -1.99
C LYS A 111 11.74 0.00 -2.06
N PHE A 112 10.74 0.42 -1.28
CA PHE A 112 9.45 -0.25 -1.19
C PHE A 112 8.32 0.63 -1.71
N ILE A 113 7.33 -0.01 -2.32
CA ILE A 113 5.98 0.51 -2.42
C ILE A 113 5.26 0.07 -1.15
N GLN A 114 4.79 1.05 -0.38
CA GLN A 114 3.98 0.82 0.81
C GLN A 114 2.54 1.13 0.49
N PHE A 115 1.67 0.15 0.70
CA PHE A 115 0.27 0.28 0.32
C PHE A 115 -0.68 -0.35 1.33
N GLU A 116 -1.90 0.18 1.34
CA GLU A 116 -3.01 -0.26 2.17
C GLU A 116 -4.04 -1.06 1.37
N PRO A 117 -5.02 -1.74 2.01
CA PRO A 117 -5.99 -2.59 1.33
C PRO A 117 -6.76 -1.95 0.17
N ASN A 118 -7.03 -0.64 0.22
CA ASN A 118 -7.73 0.11 -0.83
C ASN A 118 -6.82 0.57 -1.99
N GLN A 119 -5.53 0.22 -1.97
CA GLN A 119 -4.52 0.71 -2.92
C GLN A 119 -3.97 -0.40 -3.83
N ALA A 120 -4.43 -1.64 -3.66
CA ALA A 120 -4.09 -2.79 -4.50
C ALA A 120 -5.22 -3.83 -4.45
N ASN A 121 -5.39 -4.61 -5.53
CA ASN A 121 -6.50 -5.56 -5.69
C ASN A 121 -6.08 -7.04 -5.81
N PHE A 122 -4.82 -7.34 -5.47
CA PHE A 122 -4.28 -8.69 -5.54
C PHE A 122 -4.18 -9.34 -4.16
N GLU A 123 -4.34 -10.67 -4.17
CA GLU A 123 -4.05 -11.53 -3.04
C GLU A 123 -2.61 -12.04 -3.15
N ASN A 124 -2.03 -12.37 -2.00
CA ASN A 124 -0.69 -12.93 -1.92
C ASN A 124 -0.75 -14.19 -1.06
N ILE A 125 0.19 -15.11 -1.27
CA ILE A 125 0.40 -16.22 -0.34
C ILE A 125 0.57 -15.68 1.09
N PRO A 126 0.00 -16.35 2.11
CA PRO A 126 0.19 -15.92 3.49
C PRO A 126 1.67 -15.79 3.86
N LEU A 127 2.00 -14.79 4.67
CA LEU A 127 3.37 -14.55 5.12
C LEU A 127 3.57 -14.96 6.58
N HIS A 128 4.81 -15.32 6.93
CA HIS A 128 5.17 -15.70 8.29
C HIS A 128 4.49 -16.99 8.78
N ALA A 129 4.20 -17.92 7.87
CA ALA A 129 3.81 -19.27 8.22
C ALA A 129 4.90 -19.94 9.09
N CYS A 130 4.52 -20.67 10.13
CA CYS A 130 5.47 -21.34 11.02
C CYS A 130 4.82 -22.44 11.87
N GLN A 131 5.64 -23.32 12.44
CA GLN A 131 5.18 -24.25 13.47
C GLN A 131 5.02 -23.53 14.83
N ILE A 132 3.99 -23.91 15.57
CA ILE A 132 3.75 -23.50 16.95
C ILE A 132 3.90 -24.74 17.83
N HIS A 133 4.83 -24.68 18.78
CA HIS A 133 5.06 -25.73 19.76
C HIS A 133 4.10 -25.56 20.94
N LEU A 134 3.24 -26.55 21.17
CA LEU A 134 2.27 -26.53 22.25
C LEU A 134 2.88 -27.06 23.56
N PRO A 135 2.39 -26.64 24.75
CA PRO A 135 2.90 -27.11 26.03
C PRO A 135 2.81 -28.62 26.26
N ASN A 136 1.91 -29.31 25.57
CA ASN A 136 1.74 -30.77 25.64
C ASN A 136 2.75 -31.55 24.76
N GLY A 137 3.71 -30.86 24.13
CA GLY A 137 4.72 -31.45 23.25
C GLY A 137 4.27 -31.68 21.80
N SER A 138 3.02 -31.40 21.46
CA SER A 138 2.53 -31.45 20.08
C SER A 138 2.80 -30.15 19.32
N ASN A 139 2.73 -30.21 17.99
CA ASN A 139 2.95 -29.06 17.11
C ASN A 139 1.70 -28.81 16.25
N ILE A 140 1.40 -27.54 16.03
CA ILE A 140 0.41 -27.10 15.04
C ILE A 140 1.07 -26.17 14.03
N PHE A 141 0.49 -26.06 12.83
CA PHE A 141 1.02 -25.20 11.77
C PHE A 141 0.19 -23.94 11.62
N PHE A 142 0.78 -22.78 11.90
CA PHE A 142 0.19 -21.49 11.58
C PHE A 142 0.43 -21.18 10.11
N GLU A 143 -0.64 -21.04 9.35
CA GLU A 143 -0.60 -20.81 7.90
C GLU A 143 0.00 -19.46 7.49
N GLY A 144 0.11 -18.51 8.42
CA GLY A 144 0.63 -17.17 8.17
C GLY A 144 -0.46 -16.10 8.19
N PHE A 145 -0.04 -14.85 8.00
CA PHE A 145 -0.92 -13.70 7.87
C PHE A 145 -1.21 -13.41 6.41
N GLU A 146 -2.49 -13.23 6.11
CA GLU A 146 -2.95 -12.81 4.79
C GLU A 146 -2.99 -11.29 4.65
N PHE A 147 -2.90 -10.84 3.40
CA PHE A 147 -3.30 -9.51 3.00
C PHE A 147 -4.70 -9.58 2.39
N HIS A 148 -5.63 -8.77 2.89
CA HIS A 148 -7.00 -8.73 2.39
C HIS A 148 -7.20 -7.45 1.57
N PRO A 149 -7.08 -7.49 0.23
CA PRO A 149 -7.35 -6.33 -0.61
C PRO A 149 -8.83 -5.92 -0.48
N GLN A 150 -9.07 -4.61 -0.54
CA GLN A 150 -10.40 -4.00 -0.53
C GLN A 150 -10.69 -3.26 -1.85
N LEU A 151 -9.67 -2.99 -2.66
CA LEU A 151 -9.85 -2.47 -4.00
C LEU A 151 -10.41 -3.57 -4.90
N GLU A 152 -11.43 -3.24 -5.68
CA GLU A 152 -12.02 -4.17 -6.65
C GLU A 152 -11.00 -4.56 -7.73
N LYS A 153 -11.11 -5.80 -8.23
CA LYS A 153 -10.31 -6.29 -9.36
C LYS A 153 -10.80 -5.62 -10.66
N THR A 154 -12.12 -5.54 -10.82
CA THR A 154 -12.76 -4.94 -12.00
C THR A 154 -13.97 -4.12 -11.60
N TYR A 155 -14.24 -3.04 -12.33
CA TYR A 155 -15.46 -2.25 -12.18
C TYR A 155 -16.11 -2.04 -13.55
N LYS A 156 -17.39 -2.47 -13.70
CA LYS A 156 -18.11 -2.48 -14.99
C LYS A 156 -17.26 -3.11 -16.12
N GLU A 157 -16.73 -4.30 -15.86
CA GLU A 157 -15.88 -5.08 -16.78
C GLU A 157 -14.51 -4.47 -17.11
N LYS A 158 -14.18 -3.30 -16.56
CA LYS A 158 -12.88 -2.64 -16.73
C LYS A 158 -11.92 -3.03 -15.60
N PRO A 159 -10.65 -3.35 -15.89
CA PRO A 159 -9.66 -3.61 -14.85
C PRO A 159 -9.41 -2.35 -14.01
N VAL A 160 -9.24 -2.51 -12.70
CA VAL A 160 -8.86 -1.41 -11.79
C VAL A 160 -7.34 -1.44 -11.61
N LEU A 161 -6.66 -0.42 -12.13
CA LEU A 161 -5.20 -0.37 -12.18
C LEU A 161 -4.64 0.54 -11.08
N SER A 162 -3.57 0.11 -10.43
CA SER A 162 -2.99 0.82 -9.28
C SER A 162 -1.64 1.44 -9.63
N PHE A 163 -1.52 2.75 -9.42
CA PHE A 163 -0.28 3.49 -9.63
C PHE A 163 0.11 4.28 -8.39
N PHE A 164 1.41 4.42 -8.16
CA PHE A 164 1.97 5.19 -7.05
C PHE A 164 2.90 6.25 -7.60
N ILE A 165 2.66 7.50 -7.22
CA ILE A 165 3.51 8.65 -7.54
C ILE A 165 4.26 9.02 -6.27
N PHE A 166 5.59 8.86 -6.29
CA PHE A 166 6.45 9.22 -5.18
C PHE A 166 7.12 10.56 -5.47
N ILE A 167 7.00 11.52 -4.58
CA ILE A 167 7.83 12.72 -4.59
C ILE A 167 8.84 12.60 -3.46
N ASN A 168 10.11 12.44 -3.82
CA ASN A 168 11.21 12.35 -2.87
C ASN A 168 11.67 13.75 -2.52
N TYR A 169 11.90 13.98 -1.24
CA TYR A 169 12.42 15.24 -0.74
C TYR A 169 13.38 14.95 0.41
N ARG A 170 14.23 15.91 0.75
CA ARG A 170 15.07 15.92 1.93
C ARG A 170 14.58 17.03 2.84
N ASP A 171 14.34 16.71 4.10
CA ASP A 171 14.09 17.68 5.16
C ASP A 171 14.87 17.28 6.42
N ASP A 172 15.94 18.01 6.74
CA ASP A 172 16.79 17.72 7.91
C ASP A 172 16.56 18.66 9.10
N GLY A 173 15.52 19.49 9.04
CA GLY A 173 15.21 20.48 10.08
C GLY A 173 15.74 21.89 9.79
N ASP A 174 16.79 21.99 8.97
CA ASP A 174 17.41 23.26 8.58
C ASP A 174 17.29 23.51 7.07
N TYR A 175 17.19 22.44 6.27
CA TYR A 175 17.16 22.49 4.83
C TYR A 175 16.03 21.62 4.26
N PHE A 176 15.33 22.17 3.24
CA PHE A 176 14.30 21.46 2.49
C PHE A 176 14.62 21.47 0.99
N ASN A 177 14.58 20.31 0.34
CA ASN A 177 14.72 20.21 -1.12
C ASN A 177 14.00 18.99 -1.70
N ILE A 178 13.34 19.13 -2.84
CA ILE A 178 12.74 18.07 -3.63
C ILE A 178 13.83 17.43 -4.49
N GLU A 179 14.00 16.12 -4.38
CA GLU A 179 15.07 15.36 -5.03
C GLU A 179 14.64 14.71 -6.35
N GLY A 180 13.32 14.54 -6.56
CA GLY A 180 12.78 13.98 -7.79
C GLY A 180 11.47 13.24 -7.59
N THR A 181 10.92 12.78 -8.70
CA THR A 181 9.64 12.05 -8.74
C THR A 181 9.87 10.61 -9.20
N GLU A 182 9.11 9.65 -8.71
CA GLU A 182 9.12 8.28 -9.20
C GLU A 182 7.68 7.82 -9.45
N ILE A 183 7.50 6.96 -10.45
CA ILE A 183 6.20 6.36 -10.76
C ILE A 183 6.35 4.84 -10.68
N CYS A 184 5.41 4.20 -10.01
CA CYS A 184 5.30 2.74 -9.98
C CYS A 184 3.92 2.30 -10.46
N CYS A 185 3.89 1.27 -11.30
CA CYS A 185 2.70 0.53 -11.67
C CYS A 185 2.63 -0.74 -10.82
N MET A 186 1.74 -0.76 -9.83
CA MET A 186 1.51 -1.97 -9.04
C MET A 186 0.71 -2.98 -9.89
N PRO A 187 1.22 -4.20 -10.12
CA PRO A 187 0.55 -5.14 -11.01
C PRO A 187 -0.84 -5.52 -10.49
N HIS A 188 -1.78 -5.58 -11.42
CA HIS A 188 -3.13 -6.07 -11.20
C HIS A 188 -3.16 -7.55 -10.74
N ASN A 189 -4.24 -7.97 -10.10
CA ASN A 189 -4.38 -9.31 -9.52
C ASN A 189 -4.07 -10.47 -10.47
N LEU A 190 -4.52 -10.40 -11.72
CA LEU A 190 -4.24 -11.45 -12.71
C LEU A 190 -2.74 -11.52 -13.05
N VAL A 191 -2.06 -10.38 -13.12
CA VAL A 191 -0.61 -10.36 -13.36
C VAL A 191 0.15 -10.88 -12.16
N VAL A 192 -0.24 -10.47 -10.95
CA VAL A 192 0.38 -10.99 -9.71
C VAL A 192 0.23 -12.52 -9.62
N ARG A 193 -0.93 -13.06 -9.97
CA ARG A 193 -1.16 -14.50 -9.99
C ARG A 193 -0.28 -15.21 -11.02
N ASP A 194 -0.26 -14.73 -12.25
CA ASP A 194 0.34 -15.47 -13.37
C ASP A 194 1.86 -15.28 -13.49
N GLU A 195 2.38 -14.08 -13.17
CA GLU A 195 3.81 -13.76 -13.31
C GLU A 195 4.59 -13.86 -12.00
N PHE A 196 3.90 -13.74 -10.87
CA PHE A 196 4.53 -13.76 -9.54
C PHE A 196 4.06 -14.91 -8.67
N GLU A 197 3.20 -15.80 -9.17
CA GLU A 197 2.62 -16.93 -8.42
C GLU A 197 1.97 -16.48 -7.10
N SER A 198 1.36 -15.28 -7.11
CA SER A 198 0.82 -14.64 -5.92
C SER A 198 1.86 -14.44 -4.79
N ASN A 199 3.14 -14.28 -5.13
CA ASN A 199 4.24 -14.15 -4.18
C ASN A 199 5.09 -12.87 -4.42
N ILE A 200 4.41 -11.73 -4.39
CA ILE A 200 5.03 -10.43 -4.66
C ILE A 200 5.37 -9.65 -3.38
N ILE A 201 4.55 -9.78 -2.32
CA ILE A 201 4.72 -9.05 -1.07
C ILE A 201 6.02 -9.48 -0.37
N SER A 202 6.79 -8.50 0.10
CA SER A 202 8.06 -8.69 0.83
C SER A 202 7.89 -8.68 2.35
N GLY A 203 6.76 -8.20 2.86
CA GLY A 203 6.42 -8.22 4.28
C GLY A 203 5.35 -7.18 4.63
N PHE A 204 4.89 -7.23 5.88
CA PHE A 204 3.95 -6.25 6.45
C PHE A 204 4.69 -5.21 7.30
N LYS A 205 4.38 -3.93 7.11
CA LYS A 205 4.81 -2.82 7.98
C LYS A 205 3.90 -2.71 9.21
N THR A 206 2.60 -2.91 9.01
CA THR A 206 1.60 -2.88 10.09
C THR A 206 0.61 -4.02 9.89
N TYR A 207 -0.17 -4.31 10.94
CA TYR A 207 -1.16 -5.38 10.96
C TYR A 207 -2.52 -4.80 11.30
N ARG A 208 -3.58 -5.43 10.80
CA ARG A 208 -4.95 -5.05 11.11
C ARG A 208 -5.36 -5.76 12.40
N TYR A 209 -5.96 -5.01 13.31
CA TYR A 209 -6.46 -5.56 14.57
C TYR A 209 -7.94 -5.29 14.73
N LEU A 210 -8.65 -6.24 15.34
CA LEU A 210 -10.05 -6.08 15.69
C LEU A 210 -10.19 -5.02 16.77
N LYS A 211 -10.86 -3.90 16.44
CA LYS A 211 -11.07 -2.81 17.39
C LYS A 211 -12.23 -3.14 18.34
N LYS A 212 -12.26 -2.48 19.50
CA LYS A 212 -13.27 -2.74 20.55
C LYS A 212 -14.72 -2.68 20.02
N LEU A 213 -15.06 -1.63 19.26
CA LEU A 213 -16.40 -1.46 18.67
C LEU A 213 -16.78 -2.58 17.69
N GLN A 214 -15.80 -3.19 17.00
CA GLN A 214 -16.05 -4.33 16.13
C GLN A 214 -16.23 -5.60 16.96
N ALA A 215 -15.39 -5.81 17.97
CA ALA A 215 -15.51 -6.95 18.88
C ALA A 215 -16.85 -6.97 19.62
N GLU A 216 -17.35 -5.80 20.06
CA GLU A 216 -18.68 -5.62 20.68
C GLU A 216 -19.83 -6.14 19.81
N LYS A 217 -19.68 -6.09 18.49
CA LYS A 217 -20.69 -6.59 17.54
C LYS A 217 -20.55 -8.08 17.22
N ILE A 218 -19.39 -8.68 17.49
CA ILE A 218 -19.08 -10.07 17.13
C ILE A 218 -19.21 -10.96 18.36
N ASN A 219 -18.33 -10.75 19.34
CA ASN A 219 -18.28 -11.51 20.57
C ASN A 219 -17.35 -10.83 21.59
N ASN A 220 -17.80 -10.73 22.84
CA ASN A 220 -17.04 -10.12 23.94
C ASN A 220 -15.71 -10.82 24.23
N ASN A 221 -15.54 -12.10 23.83
CA ASN A 221 -14.28 -12.82 23.96
C ASN A 221 -13.12 -12.18 23.20
N PHE A 222 -13.41 -11.41 22.14
CA PHE A 222 -12.42 -10.72 21.33
C PHE A 222 -12.10 -9.30 21.81
N PHE A 223 -12.59 -8.89 22.99
CA PHE A 223 -12.30 -7.55 23.52
C PHE A 223 -10.79 -7.35 23.75
N PRO A 224 -10.25 -6.16 23.44
CA PRO A 224 -8.87 -5.82 23.74
C PRO A 224 -8.54 -5.98 25.23
N ARG A 225 -7.41 -6.61 25.54
CA ARG A 225 -6.99 -6.97 26.91
C ARG A 225 -5.76 -6.18 27.33
N LYS A 226 -5.67 -5.80 28.61
CA LYS A 226 -4.45 -5.16 29.15
C LYS A 226 -3.32 -6.18 29.36
N GLU A 227 -3.69 -7.39 29.76
CA GLU A 227 -2.75 -8.47 30.05
C GLU A 227 -3.02 -9.67 29.14
N LYS A 228 -1.96 -10.43 28.84
CA LYS A 228 -2.06 -11.69 28.11
C LYS A 228 -2.68 -12.75 29.02
N LYS A 229 -3.41 -13.71 28.46
CA LYS A 229 -3.84 -14.88 29.23
C LYS A 229 -2.67 -15.85 29.41
N SER A 230 -2.72 -16.66 30.47
CA SER A 230 -1.69 -17.65 30.79
C SER A 230 -1.63 -18.81 29.78
N ASN A 231 -2.76 -19.16 29.16
CA ASN A 231 -2.86 -20.22 28.16
C ASN A 231 -2.38 -19.79 26.76
N TRP A 232 -2.09 -18.52 26.54
CA TRP A 232 -1.67 -18.02 25.25
C TRP A 232 -0.23 -18.42 24.91
N ILE A 233 -0.03 -18.96 23.71
CA ILE A 233 1.22 -19.57 23.28
C ILE A 233 1.96 -18.61 22.36
N LYS A 234 3.13 -18.14 22.80
CA LYS A 234 3.98 -17.28 21.97
C LYS A 234 4.56 -18.11 20.82
N PHE A 235 4.61 -17.54 19.62
CA PHE A 235 5.22 -18.20 18.47
C PHE A 235 6.06 -17.24 17.62
N GLY A 236 7.07 -17.82 16.98
CA GLY A 236 8.09 -17.09 16.23
C GLY A 236 8.81 -16.02 17.06
N ASN A 237 9.49 -15.10 16.37
CA ASN A 237 10.22 -13.98 17.00
C ASN A 237 9.34 -12.74 17.19
N SER A 238 8.01 -12.90 17.26
CA SER A 238 7.07 -11.78 17.31
C SER A 238 6.40 -11.61 18.67
N ASN A 239 5.83 -10.43 18.92
CA ASN A 239 4.93 -10.20 20.06
C ASN A 239 3.51 -10.64 19.72
N ARG A 240 3.37 -11.89 19.26
CA ARG A 240 2.09 -12.50 18.92
C ARG A 240 1.93 -13.85 19.60
N TYR A 241 0.68 -14.18 19.85
CA TYR A 241 0.28 -15.31 20.65
C TYR A 241 -0.89 -16.02 20.00
N TYR A 242 -0.83 -17.34 19.98
CA TYR A 242 -1.93 -18.21 19.61
C TYR A 242 -2.81 -18.48 20.85
N ASP A 243 -4.13 -18.41 20.66
CA ASP A 243 -5.14 -18.75 21.67
C ASP A 243 -5.90 -19.98 21.20
N ASP A 244 -5.68 -21.11 21.88
CA ASP A 244 -6.27 -22.41 21.56
C ASP A 244 -7.73 -22.56 22.00
N THR A 245 -8.28 -21.55 22.68
CA THR A 245 -9.66 -21.58 23.18
C THR A 245 -10.70 -21.14 22.15
N GLY A 246 -10.28 -20.73 20.95
CA GLY A 246 -11.19 -20.29 19.90
C GLY A 246 -10.52 -20.14 18.54
N THR A 247 -11.30 -19.59 17.60
CA THR A 247 -10.90 -19.42 16.20
C THR A 247 -11.00 -17.95 15.79
N HIS A 248 -10.49 -17.64 14.59
CA HIS A 248 -10.50 -16.28 14.05
C HIS A 248 -11.95 -15.74 13.92
N PRO A 249 -12.20 -14.46 14.27
CA PRO A 249 -13.55 -13.91 14.39
C PRO A 249 -14.38 -13.89 13.10
N PHE A 250 -13.72 -13.98 11.94
CA PHE A 250 -14.38 -13.94 10.63
C PHE A 250 -14.15 -15.21 9.80
N ASP A 251 -13.37 -16.16 10.31
CA ASP A 251 -13.07 -17.41 9.60
C ASP A 251 -12.83 -18.53 10.61
N PRO A 252 -13.80 -19.44 10.82
CA PRO A 252 -13.67 -20.49 11.81
C PRO A 252 -12.56 -21.50 11.49
N ASN A 253 -12.03 -21.52 10.26
CA ASN A 253 -10.94 -22.41 9.89
C ASN A 253 -9.56 -21.85 10.27
N LYS A 254 -9.49 -20.58 10.72
CA LYS A 254 -8.24 -19.89 11.02
C LYS A 254 -7.99 -19.79 12.52
N MET A 255 -6.70 -19.80 12.87
CA MET A 255 -6.25 -19.68 14.24
C MET A 255 -6.57 -18.30 14.84
N LEU A 256 -6.94 -18.28 16.12
CA LEU A 256 -7.11 -17.04 16.87
C LEU A 256 -5.75 -16.50 17.31
N ILE A 257 -5.31 -15.41 16.68
CA ILE A 257 -4.01 -14.79 16.98
C ILE A 257 -4.21 -13.45 17.68
N TRP A 258 -3.50 -13.23 18.78
CA TRP A 258 -3.43 -11.98 19.51
C TRP A 258 -2.09 -11.30 19.29
N GLY A 259 -2.08 -9.96 19.19
CA GLY A 259 -0.86 -9.17 19.12
C GLY A 259 -0.96 -7.88 19.93
N TRP A 260 0.19 -7.37 20.35
CA TRP A 260 0.28 -6.14 21.14
C TRP A 260 0.19 -4.89 20.23
N GLU A 261 -0.84 -4.08 20.41
CA GLU A 261 -1.09 -2.84 19.67
C GLU A 261 -1.69 -1.80 20.63
N SER A 262 -1.22 -0.55 20.58
CA SER A 262 -1.78 0.56 21.36
C SER A 262 -1.93 0.26 22.86
N LYS A 263 -0.90 -0.37 23.45
CA LYS A 263 -0.82 -0.76 24.87
C LYS A 263 -1.87 -1.80 25.30
N ARG A 264 -2.40 -2.59 24.36
CA ARG A 264 -3.34 -3.69 24.63
C ARG A 264 -3.05 -4.88 23.72
N TRP A 265 -3.48 -6.06 24.14
CA TRP A 265 -3.58 -7.24 23.29
C TRP A 265 -4.88 -7.19 22.51
N ASN A 266 -4.77 -7.23 21.18
CA ASN A 266 -5.91 -7.20 20.26
C ASN A 266 -5.83 -8.42 19.33
N VAL A 267 -6.98 -8.88 18.85
CA VAL A 267 -7.03 -9.95 17.84
C VAL A 267 -6.42 -9.42 16.54
N CYS A 268 -5.41 -10.10 16.03
CA CYS A 268 -4.69 -9.78 14.81
C CYS A 268 -5.40 -10.44 13.62
N LEU A 269 -5.87 -9.65 12.67
CA LEU A 269 -6.72 -10.05 11.55
C LEU A 269 -5.95 -10.22 10.23
N GLY A 270 -4.63 -10.02 10.21
CA GLY A 270 -3.81 -10.07 9.00
C GLY A 270 -2.93 -8.84 8.81
N GLY A 271 -2.23 -8.79 7.68
CA GLY A 271 -1.44 -7.64 7.25
C GLY A 271 -2.32 -6.44 6.91
N HIS A 272 -1.84 -5.22 7.18
CA HIS A 272 -2.54 -3.97 6.83
C HIS A 272 -1.73 -3.13 5.86
N THR A 273 -0.69 -2.43 6.34
CA THR A 273 0.26 -1.76 5.45
C THR A 273 1.29 -2.76 4.96
N THR A 274 1.35 -2.94 3.65
CA THR A 274 2.11 -3.98 2.96
C THR A 274 3.28 -3.38 2.21
N ARG A 275 4.38 -4.15 2.03
CA ARG A 275 5.57 -3.74 1.28
C ARG A 275 5.82 -4.63 0.08
N VAL A 276 5.97 -4.03 -1.10
CA VAL A 276 6.54 -4.68 -2.30
C VAL A 276 7.83 -3.95 -2.66
N ARG A 277 8.91 -4.67 -2.97
CA ARG A 277 10.15 -4.05 -3.46
C ARG A 277 9.93 -3.50 -4.86
N LYS A 278 10.27 -2.22 -5.10
CA LYS A 278 10.11 -1.59 -6.42
C LYS A 278 10.87 -2.35 -7.52
N GLU A 279 12.05 -2.89 -7.20
CA GLU A 279 12.83 -3.71 -8.15
C GLU A 279 12.09 -4.98 -8.63
N LYS A 280 11.22 -5.58 -7.81
CA LYS A 280 10.46 -6.78 -8.22
C LYS A 280 9.51 -6.49 -9.39
N ILE A 281 9.03 -5.26 -9.51
CA ILE A 281 8.06 -4.86 -10.55
C ILE A 281 8.71 -4.02 -11.64
N LYS A 282 10.03 -3.82 -11.59
CA LYS A 282 10.72 -2.96 -12.55
C LYS A 282 10.63 -3.53 -13.94
N LYS A 283 11.07 -4.77 -14.15
CA LYS A 283 11.03 -5.42 -15.46
C LYS A 283 9.71 -6.16 -15.65
N ARG A 284 8.92 -5.72 -16.61
CA ARG A 284 7.62 -6.31 -16.97
C ARG A 284 7.58 -6.62 -18.46
N HIS A 285 6.67 -7.49 -18.90
CA HIS A 285 6.61 -7.92 -20.29
C HIS A 285 5.21 -7.68 -20.89
N THR A 286 5.15 -7.32 -22.17
CA THR A 286 3.90 -7.32 -22.95
C THR A 286 3.62 -8.68 -23.57
N GLU A 287 2.48 -8.79 -24.26
CA GLU A 287 2.07 -10.01 -24.97
C GLU A 287 3.11 -10.48 -25.99
N GLU A 288 3.79 -9.54 -26.67
CA GLU A 288 4.83 -9.84 -27.66
C GLU A 288 6.20 -10.12 -27.04
N GLY A 289 6.27 -10.30 -25.72
CA GLY A 289 7.52 -10.49 -24.97
C GLY A 289 8.37 -9.23 -24.86
N ARG A 290 7.84 -8.04 -25.21
CA ARG A 290 8.59 -6.79 -25.13
C ARG A 290 8.67 -6.31 -23.69
N GLU A 291 9.89 -6.10 -23.21
CA GLU A 291 10.15 -5.54 -21.89
C GLU A 291 9.60 -4.11 -21.78
N TRP A 292 9.09 -3.74 -20.61
CA TRP A 292 8.75 -2.38 -20.23
C TRP A 292 8.96 -2.18 -18.72
N ASN A 293 9.13 -0.92 -18.31
CA ASN A 293 9.44 -0.58 -16.93
C ASN A 293 8.17 -0.30 -16.11
N GLY A 294 7.88 -1.14 -15.12
CA GLY A 294 6.83 -0.91 -14.11
C GLY A 294 7.24 0.07 -13.01
N TRP A 295 8.51 0.49 -12.98
CA TRP A 295 9.01 1.55 -12.09
C TRP A 295 10.00 2.44 -12.85
N GLU A 296 9.75 3.75 -12.80
CA GLU A 296 10.54 4.77 -13.48
C GLU A 296 10.87 5.91 -12.53
N ILE A 297 12.08 6.48 -12.67
CA ILE A 297 12.55 7.66 -11.95
C ILE A 297 12.51 8.85 -12.92
N ILE A 298 11.96 9.95 -12.45
CA ILE A 298 11.86 11.23 -13.15
C ILE A 298 12.77 12.22 -12.42
N GLN A 299 13.83 12.60 -13.13
CA GLN A 299 14.71 13.71 -12.76
C GLN A 299 14.15 15.03 -13.30
#